data_AF-A0AA95I416-F1
#
_entry.id   AF-A0AA95I416-F1
#
_cell.length_a   1.000
_cell.length_b   1.000
_cell.length_c   1.000
_cell.angle_alpha   90.00
_cell.angle_beta   90.00
_cell.angle_gamma   90.00
#
_symmetry.space_group_name_H-M   'P 1'
#
loop_
_entity.id
_entity.type
_entity.pdbx_description
1 polymer ?
#
loop_
_entity_poly.entity_id
_entity_poly.type
_entity_poly.pdbx_seq_one_letter_code
_entity_poly.pdbx_strand_id
1 'polypeptide(L)'
;MSKIAESQRSFIYLELDELYFNSNLLEPQKQSIYQEFKLFLEGVNDTSLLTEITDSIFELGVSEEDPFPNLLTLKNQLSDKQLMLKL
;
A
#
# COMPACT_ATOMS: atom_id res chain seq x y z
N MET A 1 -19.52 2.13 -0.50
CA MET A 1 -18.42 2.25 -1.49
C MET A 1 -18.76 1.31 -2.66
N SER A 2 -18.11 1.37 -3.82
CA SER A 2 -18.42 0.37 -4.86
C SER A 2 -17.92 -1.01 -4.37
N LYS A 3 -18.63 -2.09 -4.67
CA LYS A 3 -18.19 -3.46 -4.33
C LYS A 3 -16.77 -3.75 -4.87
N ILE A 4 -16.43 -3.16 -6.02
CA ILE A 4 -15.13 -3.30 -6.67
C ILE A 4 -14.03 -2.65 -5.83
N ALA A 5 -14.25 -1.42 -5.34
CA ALA A 5 -13.27 -0.73 -4.48
C ALA A 5 -13.07 -1.45 -3.14
N GLU A 6 -14.12 -2.03 -2.56
CA GLU A 6 -14.03 -2.83 -1.34
C GLU A 6 -13.24 -4.13 -1.57
N SER A 7 -13.46 -4.82 -2.69
CA SER A 7 -12.70 -6.01 -3.07
C SER A 7 -11.22 -5.69 -3.32
N GLN A 8 -10.90 -4.62 -4.06
CA GLN A 8 -9.52 -4.21 -4.29
C GLN A 8 -8.80 -3.85 -2.98
N ARG A 9 -9.45 -3.09 -2.10
CA ARG A 9 -8.87 -2.77 -0.80
C ARG A 9 -8.61 -4.03 0.03
N SER A 10 -9.54 -4.98 0.01
CA SER A 10 -9.37 -6.25 0.73
C SER A 10 -8.18 -7.05 0.18
N PHE A 11 -7.99 -7.06 -1.15
CA PHE A 11 -6.83 -7.69 -1.77
C PHE A 11 -5.52 -7.00 -1.35
N ILE A 12 -5.48 -5.67 -1.39
CA ILE A 12 -4.31 -4.90 -0.94
C ILE A 12 -3.94 -5.25 0.52
N TYR A 13 -4.93 -5.39 1.42
CA TYR A 13 -4.64 -5.79 2.80
C TYR A 13 -4.00 -7.18 2.91
N LEU A 14 -4.44 -8.15 2.10
CA LEU A 14 -3.83 -9.48 2.10
C LEU A 14 -2.36 -9.43 1.67
N GLU A 15 -2.06 -8.68 0.61
CA GLU A 15 -0.67 -8.50 0.15
C GLU A 15 0.18 -7.79 1.20
N LEU A 16 -0.34 -6.74 1.85
CA LEU A 16 0.35 -6.05 2.94
C LEU A 16 0.66 -6.98 4.12
N ASP A 17 -0.26 -7.86 4.48
CA ASP A 17 -0.07 -8.85 5.54
C ASP A 17 1.02 -9.86 5.17
N GLU A 18 1.10 -10.29 3.90
CA GLU A 18 2.15 -11.16 3.40
C GLU A 18 3.53 -10.47 3.46
N LEU A 19 3.63 -9.24 2.96
CA LEU A 19 4.88 -8.48 3.02
C LEU A 19 5.30 -8.21 4.49
N TYR A 20 4.34 -7.95 5.37
CA TYR A 20 4.59 -7.77 6.81
C TYR A 20 5.20 -9.02 7.45
N PHE A 21 4.64 -10.18 7.12
CA PHE A 21 5.08 -11.46 7.65
C PHE A 21 6.49 -11.83 7.15
N ASN A 22 6.77 -11.54 5.88
CA ASN A 22 8.04 -11.87 5.22
C ASN A 22 9.17 -10.87 5.51
N SER A 23 8.87 -9.69 6.05
CA SER A 23 9.88 -8.67 6.34
C SER A 23 10.81 -9.05 7.50
N ASN A 24 12.10 -8.74 7.31
CA ASN A 24 13.16 -8.95 8.29
C ASN A 24 13.28 -7.80 9.30
N LEU A 25 12.48 -6.74 9.16
CA LEU A 25 12.46 -5.61 10.09
C LEU A 25 11.98 -6.01 11.49
N LEU A 26 12.37 -5.20 12.49
CA LEU A 26 11.89 -5.34 13.86
C LEU A 26 10.39 -5.04 13.95
N GLU A 27 9.68 -5.78 14.81
CA GLU A 27 8.22 -5.65 14.97
C GLU A 27 7.73 -4.19 15.14
N PRO A 28 8.36 -3.32 15.96
CA PRO A 28 7.91 -1.93 16.07
C PRO A 28 8.00 -1.14 14.75
N GLN A 29 9.03 -1.42 13.93
CA GLN A 29 9.19 -0.78 12.62
C GLN A 29 8.13 -1.29 11.65
N LYS A 30 7.88 -2.61 11.66
CA LYS A 30 6.86 -3.21 10.81
C LYS A 30 5.48 -2.64 11.11
N GLN A 31 5.12 -2.55 12.39
CA GLN A 31 3.87 -1.94 12.82
C GLN A 31 3.76 -0.47 12.40
N SER A 32 4.83 0.30 12.53
CA SER A 32 4.82 1.72 12.11
C SER A 32 4.51 1.86 10.62
N ILE A 33 5.22 1.12 9.76
CA ILE A 33 5.03 1.14 8.31
C ILE A 33 3.61 0.68 7.94
N TYR A 34 3.16 -0.43 8.52
CA TYR A 34 1.84 -1.00 8.26
C TYR A 34 0.72 -0.03 8.60
N GLN A 35 0.77 0.58 9.79
CA GLN A 35 -0.27 1.51 10.24
C GLN A 35 -0.30 2.77 9.37
N GLU A 36 0.86 3.31 9.00
CA GLU A 36 0.90 4.46 8.09
C GLU A 36 0.30 4.16 6.72
N PHE A 37 0.66 3.02 6.13
CA PHE A 37 0.14 2.64 4.82
C PHE A 37 -1.37 2.33 4.87
N LYS A 38 -1.82 1.66 5.94
CA LYS A 38 -3.23 1.38 6.19
C LYS A 38 -4.05 2.66 6.31
N LEU A 39 -3.60 3.62 7.12
CA LEU A 39 -4.30 4.90 7.28
C LEU A 39 -4.41 5.66 5.94
N PHE A 40 -3.36 5.63 5.13
CA PHE A 40 -3.41 6.16 3.77
C PHE A 40 -4.48 5.45 2.93
N LEU A 41 -4.48 4.12 2.90
CA LEU A 41 -5.40 3.30 2.09
C LEU A 41 -6.88 3.48 2.51
N GLU A 42 -7.15 3.67 3.79
CA GLU A 42 -8.49 4.00 4.31
C GLU A 42 -9.01 5.33 3.74
N GLY A 43 -8.12 6.29 3.48
CA GLY A 43 -8.45 7.57 2.85
C GLY A 43 -8.67 7.52 1.34
N VAL A 44 -8.29 6.42 0.67
CA VAL A 44 -8.41 6.27 -0.79
C VAL A 44 -9.80 5.76 -1.18
N ASN A 45 -10.62 6.61 -1.81
CA ASN A 45 -11.94 6.23 -2.33
C ASN A 45 -11.98 6.06 -3.86
N ASP A 46 -10.90 6.43 -4.54
CA ASP A 46 -10.78 6.34 -5.99
C ASP A 46 -10.39 4.92 -6.41
N THR A 47 -11.19 4.29 -7.27
CA THR A 47 -10.95 2.90 -7.72
C THR A 47 -9.76 2.81 -8.67
N SER A 48 -9.49 3.84 -9.47
CA SER A 48 -8.32 3.88 -10.34
C SER A 48 -7.04 3.93 -9.52
N LEU A 49 -7.03 4.71 -8.43
CA LEU A 49 -5.87 4.73 -7.55
C LEU A 49 -5.71 3.43 -6.75
N LEU A 50 -6.80 2.79 -6.31
CA LEU A 50 -6.71 1.46 -5.69
C LEU A 50 -6.11 0.43 -6.65
N THR A 51 -6.40 0.55 -7.95
CA THR A 51 -5.78 -0.30 -8.98
C THR A 51 -4.28 -0.03 -9.07
N GLU A 52 -3.86 1.24 -9.16
CA GLU A 52 -2.43 1.61 -9.19
C GLU A 52 -1.67 1.15 -7.93
N ILE A 53 -2.29 1.26 -6.75
CA ILE A 53 -1.72 0.74 -5.49
C ILE A 53 -1.50 -0.76 -5.58
N THR A 54 -2.49 -1.49 -6.10
CA THR A 54 -2.43 -2.96 -6.23
C THR A 54 -1.25 -3.36 -7.13
N ASP A 55 -1.14 -2.74 -8.30
CA ASP A 55 -0.07 -3.02 -9.26
C ASP A 55 1.30 -2.69 -8.66
N SER A 56 1.43 -1.56 -7.97
CA SER A 56 2.69 -1.13 -7.36
C SER A 56 3.17 -2.05 -6.23
N ILE A 57 2.25 -2.58 -5.42
CA ILE A 57 2.59 -3.54 -4.36
C ILE A 57 3.08 -4.86 -4.98
N PHE A 58 2.44 -5.31 -6.06
CA PHE A 58 2.85 -6.52 -6.77
C PHE A 58 4.25 -6.36 -7.37
N GLU A 59 4.55 -5.22 -8.01
CA GLU A 59 5.88 -4.93 -8.57
C GLU A 59 6.98 -4.87 -7.50
N LEU A 60 6.68 -4.30 -6.33
CA LEU A 60 7.57 -4.29 -5.17
C LEU A 60 7.93 -5.71 -4.70
N GLY A 61 6.92 -6.59 -4.57
CA GLY A 61 7.09 -7.97 -4.13
C GLY A 61 7.98 -8.82 -5.05
N VAL A 62 7.98 -8.54 -6.35
CA VAL A 62 8.77 -9.29 -7.34
C VAL A 62 10.24 -8.86 -7.40
N SER A 63 10.55 -7.64 -6.97
CA SER A 63 11.83 -6.99 -7.31
C SER A 63 12.87 -7.01 -6.19
N GLU A 64 12.50 -7.29 -4.94
CA GLU A 64 13.38 -7.10 -3.77
C GLU A 64 13.36 -8.25 -2.76
N GLU A 65 14.47 -8.43 -2.02
CA GLU A 65 14.58 -9.42 -0.94
C GLU A 65 13.74 -9.07 0.30
N ASP A 66 13.53 -7.77 0.60
CA ASP A 66 12.59 -7.28 1.62
C ASP A 66 11.95 -5.96 1.16
N PRO A 67 10.79 -6.02 0.48
CA PRO A 67 10.14 -4.84 -0.10
C PRO A 67 9.33 -4.03 0.93
N PHE A 68 9.14 -4.55 2.15
CA PHE A 68 8.25 -3.94 3.15
C PHE A 68 8.64 -2.51 3.57
N PRO A 69 9.93 -2.16 3.78
CA PRO A 69 10.33 -0.78 4.07
C PRO A 69 9.91 0.23 2.98
N ASN A 70 9.83 -0.22 1.73
CA ASN A 70 9.56 0.64 0.58
C ASN A 70 8.09 1.03 0.44
N LEU A 71 7.19 0.41 1.23
CA LEU A 71 5.79 0.80 1.29
C LEU A 71 5.61 2.27 1.67
N LEU A 72 6.48 2.83 2.54
CA LEU A 72 6.42 4.26 2.87
C LEU A 72 6.82 5.14 1.69
N THR A 73 7.83 4.74 0.93
CA THR A 73 8.22 5.44 -0.31
C THR A 73 7.09 5.43 -1.32
N LEU A 74 6.46 4.26 -1.53
CA LEU A 74 5.30 4.13 -2.40
C LEU A 74 4.13 5.01 -1.93
N LYS A 75 3.79 4.98 -0.63
CA LYS A 75 2.76 5.82 -0.03
C LYS A 75 2.99 7.30 -0.34
N ASN A 76 4.23 7.78 -0.18
CA ASN A 76 4.57 9.18 -0.42
C ASN A 76 4.42 9.54 -1.91
N GLN A 77 4.94 8.70 -2.82
CA GLN A 77 4.81 8.90 -4.26
C GLN A 77 3.34 8.98 -4.71
N LEU A 78 2.49 8.09 -4.19
CA LEU A 78 1.07 8.07 -4.53
C LEU A 78 0.29 9.24 -3.90
N SER A 79 0.67 9.65 -2.70
CA SER A 79 0.11 10.83 -2.03
C SER A 79 0.42 12.12 -2.81
N ASP A 80 1.65 12.27 -3.29
CA ASP A 80 2.06 13.41 -4.11
C ASP A 80 1.29 13.45 -5.43
N LYS A 81 1.10 12.29 -6.09
CA LYS A 81 0.26 12.17 -7.28
C LYS A 81 -1.21 12.57 -6.99
N GLN A 82 -1.78 12.12 -5.87
CA GLN A 82 -3.15 12.51 -5.48
C GLN A 82 -3.29 14.03 -5.30
N LEU A 83 -2.28 14.69 -4.73
CA LEU A 83 -2.28 16.14 -4.55
C LEU A 83 -2.22 16.88 -5.88
N MET A 84 -1.42 16.39 -6.83
CA MET A 84 -1.33 16.98 -8.18
C MET A 84 -2.63 16.83 -8.99
N LEU A 85 -3.37 15.73 -8.81
CA LEU A 85 -4.65 15.50 -9.51
C LEU A 85 -5.84 16.28 -8.92
N LYS A 86 -5.69 16.85 -7.72
CA LYS A 86 -6.72 17.67 -7.05
C LYS A 86 -6.58 19.18 -7.31
N LEU A 87 -5.58 19.60 -8.10
CA LEU A 87 -5.37 20.97 -8.59
C LEU A 87 -5.92 21.12 -10.02
#